data_AF-A0A2I0PK65-F1
#
_entry.id   AF-A0A2I0PK65-F1
#
_cell.length_a   1.000
_cell.length_b   1.000
_cell.length_c   1.000
_cell.angle_alpha   90.00
_cell.angle_beta   90.00
_cell.angle_gamma   90.00
#
_symmetry.space_group_name_H-M   'P 1'
#
loop_
_entity.id
_entity.type
_entity.pdbx_description
1 polymer ?
#
loop_
_entity_poly.entity_id
_entity_poly.type
_entity_poly.pdbx_seq_one_letter_code
_entity_poly.pdbx_strand_id
1 'polypeptide(L)'
;MHLRRLRADSRGFAFSLDVLLALIPLTIILGMAVANMDNIMYLSENTIYQSSLDRVAADAADALVETPGTPYNWEMGGNISTVGLARFDTSKNLTVKNVLAPQKVAAINITQLNNLVGPGYGAYMTITLANNTNSTLIRSVGTYNNSAQNIVRMERLISTSNLEIVASLEGLIRDTGQPRTYTTTFPTNKIYVAAYDYWVLVINRGYNSATIDANTNTVVSPSDINQHITTVKKQINPTFLYNATNFQDNVVSVRTPSTPGSSMDVYVVAAPRGTPASDINLDNVKLRNAKLVLYVWTR
;
A
#
# COMPACT_ATOMS: atom_id res chain seq x y z
N MET A 1 -61.35 15.46 75.60
CA MET A 1 -60.12 14.82 75.07
C MET A 1 -60.36 14.22 73.67
N HIS A 2 -60.90 15.00 72.72
CA HIS A 2 -61.20 14.51 71.35
C HIS A 2 -60.63 15.41 70.24
N LEU A 3 -60.34 16.69 70.52
CA LEU A 3 -59.72 17.62 69.56
C LEU A 3 -58.23 17.38 69.30
N ARG A 4 -57.54 16.62 70.16
CA ARG A 4 -56.08 16.39 70.05
C ARG A 4 -55.70 15.24 69.11
N ARG A 5 -56.60 14.27 68.89
CA ARG A 5 -56.40 13.14 67.94
C ARG A 5 -56.64 13.57 66.49
N LEU A 6 -57.68 14.36 66.21
CA LEU A 6 -57.95 14.93 64.88
C LEU A 6 -56.82 15.83 64.36
N ARG A 7 -56.15 16.58 65.25
CA ARG A 7 -55.03 17.45 64.88
C ARG A 7 -53.75 16.67 64.54
N ALA A 8 -53.56 15.48 65.10
CA ALA A 8 -52.45 14.59 64.76
C ALA A 8 -52.69 13.89 63.40
N ASP A 9 -53.93 13.47 63.13
CA ASP A 9 -54.33 12.87 61.85
C ASP A 9 -54.25 13.89 60.70
N SER A 10 -54.68 15.13 60.93
CA SER A 10 -54.58 16.21 59.92
C SER A 10 -53.14 16.53 59.53
N ARG A 11 -52.18 16.32 60.44
CA ARG A 11 -50.75 16.56 60.18
C ARG A 11 -50.13 15.42 59.38
N GLY A 12 -50.54 14.17 59.65
CA GLY A 12 -50.17 13.01 58.83
C GLY A 12 -50.74 13.11 57.41
N PHE A 13 -52.02 13.50 57.29
CA PHE A 13 -52.66 13.74 56.00
C PHE A 13 -52.01 14.90 55.22
N ALA A 14 -51.71 16.02 55.89
CA ALA A 14 -51.00 17.13 55.28
C ALA A 14 -49.57 16.76 54.82
N PHE A 15 -48.86 15.94 55.61
CA PHE A 15 -47.53 15.44 55.22
C PHE A 15 -47.59 14.47 54.04
N SER A 16 -48.54 13.54 54.02
CA SER A 16 -48.74 12.63 52.89
C SER A 16 -49.18 13.36 51.61
N LEU A 17 -50.03 14.39 51.75
CA LEU A 17 -50.44 15.26 50.64
C LEU A 17 -49.25 16.05 50.09
N ASP A 18 -48.40 16.59 50.96
CA ASP A 18 -47.21 17.35 50.57
C ASP A 18 -46.17 16.47 49.88
N VAL A 19 -45.93 15.26 50.38
CA VAL A 19 -45.07 14.26 49.72
C VAL A 19 -45.64 13.84 48.36
N LEU A 20 -46.95 13.63 48.25
CA LEU A 20 -47.59 13.30 46.97
C LEU A 20 -47.49 14.45 45.96
N LEU A 21 -47.72 15.68 46.41
CA LEU A 21 -47.58 16.88 45.58
C LEU A 21 -46.12 17.14 45.17
N ALA A 22 -45.13 16.79 46.02
CA ALA A 22 -43.72 16.86 45.69
C ALA A 22 -43.26 15.79 44.69
N LEU A 23 -43.94 14.63 44.65
CA LEU A 23 -43.64 13.54 43.73
C LEU A 23 -44.04 13.84 42.29
N ILE A 24 -45.09 14.64 42.06
CA ILE A 24 -45.55 15.02 40.72
C ILE A 24 -44.46 15.77 39.92
N PRO A 25 -43.87 16.89 40.40
CA PRO A 25 -42.80 17.55 39.66
C PRO A 25 -41.53 16.69 39.58
N LEU A 26 -41.22 15.89 40.60
CA LEU A 26 -40.07 14.98 40.58
C LEU A 26 -40.18 13.93 39.48
N THR A 27 -41.36 13.32 39.33
CA THR A 27 -41.62 12.32 38.28
C THR A 27 -41.60 12.93 36.89
N ILE A 28 -42.09 14.17 36.71
CA ILE A 28 -41.99 14.89 35.44
C ILE A 28 -40.52 15.19 35.10
N ILE A 29 -39.72 15.66 36.06
CA ILE A 29 -38.28 15.93 35.85
C ILE A 29 -37.52 14.65 35.52
N LEU A 30 -37.78 13.55 36.23
CA LEU A 30 -37.18 12.25 35.95
C LEU A 30 -37.59 11.71 34.57
N GLY A 31 -38.85 11.86 34.18
CA GLY A 31 -39.34 11.44 32.85
C GLY A 31 -38.66 12.21 31.71
N MET A 32 -38.48 13.53 31.87
CA MET A 32 -37.74 14.36 30.90
C MET A 32 -36.24 14.04 30.89
N ALA A 33 -35.65 13.74 32.04
CA ALA A 33 -34.24 13.36 32.14
C ALA A 33 -33.97 12.03 31.43
N VAL A 34 -34.83 11.02 31.60
CA VAL A 34 -34.72 9.72 30.92
C VAL A 34 -34.83 9.88 29.40
N ALA A 35 -35.80 10.65 28.91
CA ALA A 35 -35.94 10.90 27.47
C ALA A 35 -34.71 11.60 26.85
N ASN A 36 -34.08 12.51 27.60
CA ASN A 36 -32.83 13.15 27.17
C ASN A 36 -31.62 12.21 27.27
N MET A 37 -31.59 11.33 28.28
CA MET A 37 -30.54 10.31 28.42
C MET A 37 -30.55 9.34 27.25
N ASP A 38 -31.72 8.90 26.77
CA ASP A 38 -31.83 8.02 25.60
C ASP A 38 -31.21 8.67 24.36
N ASN A 39 -31.52 9.96 24.10
CA ASN A 39 -30.95 10.70 22.97
C ASN A 39 -29.42 10.85 23.09
N ILE A 40 -28.92 11.19 24.28
CA ILE A 40 -27.47 11.29 24.54
C ILE A 40 -26.78 9.93 24.38
N MET A 41 -27.43 8.83 24.80
CA MET A 41 -26.92 7.48 24.64
C MET A 41 -26.78 7.11 23.16
N TYR A 42 -27.79 7.35 22.32
CA TYR A 42 -27.71 7.12 20.88
C TYR A 42 -26.60 7.93 20.21
N LEU A 43 -26.44 9.20 20.59
CA LEU A 43 -25.36 10.05 20.07
C LEU A 43 -23.98 9.56 20.52
N SER A 44 -23.86 9.13 21.77
CA SER A 44 -22.62 8.57 22.33
C SER A 44 -22.24 7.27 21.62
N GLU A 45 -23.18 6.33 21.46
CA GLU A 45 -22.98 5.07 20.76
C GLU A 45 -22.52 5.31 19.32
N ASN A 46 -23.24 6.14 18.56
CA ASN A 46 -22.86 6.44 17.17
C ASN A 46 -21.48 7.08 17.07
N THR A 47 -21.12 7.97 18.02
CA THR A 47 -19.79 8.60 18.07
C THR A 47 -18.70 7.57 18.37
N ILE A 48 -18.95 6.64 19.29
CA ILE A 48 -18.01 5.56 19.64
C ILE A 48 -17.81 4.62 18.44
N TYR A 49 -18.88 4.23 17.75
CA TYR A 49 -18.80 3.39 16.56
C TYR A 49 -18.06 4.08 15.42
N GLN A 50 -18.33 5.36 15.17
CA GLN A 50 -17.63 6.14 14.16
C GLN A 50 -16.14 6.27 14.48
N SER A 51 -15.79 6.57 15.74
CA SER A 51 -14.39 6.67 16.17
C SER A 51 -13.65 5.32 16.03
N SER A 52 -14.32 4.21 16.35
CA SER A 52 -13.76 2.87 16.16
C SER A 52 -13.54 2.56 14.67
N LEU A 53 -14.50 2.89 13.82
CA LEU A 53 -14.39 2.74 12.36
C LEU A 53 -13.24 3.58 11.79
N ASP A 54 -13.12 4.84 12.22
CA ASP A 54 -12.04 5.74 11.81
C ASP A 54 -10.67 5.16 12.17
N ARG A 55 -10.54 4.60 13.38
CA ARG A 55 -9.31 3.93 13.82
C ARG A 55 -8.99 2.70 12.96
N VAL A 56 -9.97 1.81 12.77
CA VAL A 56 -9.77 0.59 11.95
C VAL A 56 -9.38 0.95 10.52
N ALA A 57 -10.04 1.93 9.92
CA ALA A 57 -9.71 2.38 8.58
C ALA A 57 -8.32 3.03 8.50
N ALA A 58 -7.93 3.82 9.51
CA ALA A 58 -6.61 4.42 9.59
C ALA A 58 -5.51 3.36 9.71
N ASP A 59 -5.65 2.46 10.69
CA ASP A 59 -4.69 1.39 10.95
C ASP A 59 -4.55 0.46 9.73
N ALA A 60 -5.66 0.12 9.06
CA ALA A 60 -5.63 -0.68 7.85
C ALA A 60 -4.97 0.06 6.68
N ALA A 61 -5.27 1.35 6.48
CA ALA A 61 -4.64 2.16 5.44
C ALA A 61 -3.12 2.29 5.68
N ASP A 62 -2.71 2.52 6.93
CA ASP A 62 -1.30 2.62 7.31
C ASP A 62 -0.60 1.27 7.18
N ALA A 63 -1.24 0.17 7.57
CA ALA A 63 -0.71 -1.17 7.35
C ALA A 63 -0.47 -1.47 5.86
N LEU A 64 -1.40 -1.06 4.98
CA LEU A 64 -1.23 -1.22 3.53
C LEU A 64 -0.04 -0.43 2.98
N VAL A 65 0.18 0.81 3.41
CA VAL A 65 1.20 1.69 2.79
C VAL A 65 2.56 1.70 3.50
N GLU A 66 2.59 1.34 4.79
CA GLU A 66 3.80 1.38 5.60
C GLU A 66 4.44 0.02 5.83
N THR A 67 3.69 -1.07 5.69
CA THR A 67 4.19 -2.42 5.95
C THR A 67 4.27 -3.25 4.67
N PRO A 68 5.26 -4.16 4.56
CA PRO A 68 5.34 -5.09 3.44
C PRO A 68 4.40 -6.28 3.61
N GLY A 69 3.72 -6.41 4.75
CA GLY A 69 3.00 -7.61 5.15
C GLY A 69 3.93 -8.68 5.75
N THR A 70 3.32 -9.73 6.28
CA THR A 70 4.00 -10.85 6.94
C THR A 70 3.46 -12.16 6.37
N PRO A 71 4.30 -12.98 5.70
CA PRO A 71 5.70 -12.70 5.34
C PRO A 71 5.84 -11.54 4.32
N TYR A 72 7.04 -10.96 4.19
CA TYR A 72 7.25 -9.79 3.31
C TYR A 72 6.99 -10.07 1.82
N ASN A 73 6.96 -11.35 1.42
CA ASN A 73 6.73 -11.86 0.07
C ASN A 73 5.40 -12.63 -0.04
N TRP A 74 4.39 -12.25 0.76
CA TRP A 74 3.09 -12.93 0.82
C TRP A 74 2.38 -13.04 -0.55
N GLU A 75 2.73 -12.20 -1.53
CA GLU A 75 2.20 -12.26 -2.90
C GLU A 75 2.56 -13.56 -3.63
N MET A 76 3.60 -14.26 -3.16
CA MET A 76 4.08 -15.52 -3.76
C MET A 76 3.39 -16.76 -3.21
N GLY A 77 2.47 -16.60 -2.25
CA GLY A 77 1.78 -17.68 -1.57
C GLY A 77 2.35 -18.00 -0.18
N GLY A 78 1.66 -18.91 0.52
CA GLY A 78 1.94 -19.27 1.91
C GLY A 78 0.87 -18.77 2.88
N ASN A 79 1.10 -18.97 4.18
CA ASN A 79 0.19 -18.53 5.23
C ASN A 79 0.41 -17.03 5.51
N ILE A 80 -0.53 -16.21 5.04
CA ILE A 80 -0.47 -14.75 5.19
C ILE A 80 -1.01 -14.38 6.57
N SER A 81 -0.18 -13.75 7.40
CA SER A 81 -0.61 -13.23 8.72
C SER A 81 -1.15 -11.82 8.61
N THR A 82 -0.47 -10.96 7.86
CA THR A 82 -0.86 -9.56 7.66
C THR A 82 -0.55 -9.16 6.22
N VAL A 83 -1.48 -8.48 5.56
CA VAL A 83 -1.26 -7.97 4.20
C VAL A 83 -0.69 -6.55 4.29
N GLY A 84 0.26 -6.26 3.41
CA GLY A 84 0.85 -4.92 3.28
C GLY A 84 1.40 -4.75 1.87
N LEU A 85 1.27 -3.56 1.30
CA LEU A 85 1.62 -3.29 -0.10
C LEU A 85 2.97 -2.59 -0.23
N ALA A 86 3.57 -2.16 0.88
CA ALA A 86 4.84 -1.45 0.84
C ALA A 86 5.96 -2.34 0.26
N ARG A 87 6.86 -1.71 -0.49
CA ARG A 87 8.03 -2.34 -1.06
C ARG A 87 9.02 -2.70 0.04
N PHE A 88 9.57 -3.90 -0.03
CA PHE A 88 10.59 -4.37 0.88
C PHE A 88 11.94 -4.40 0.16
N ASP A 89 12.91 -3.65 0.65
CA ASP A 89 14.28 -3.68 0.16
C ASP A 89 15.03 -4.81 0.89
N THR A 90 15.16 -5.94 0.19
CA THR A 90 15.85 -7.13 0.69
C THR A 90 17.34 -6.91 0.93
N SER A 91 17.98 -5.96 0.24
CA SER A 91 19.41 -5.68 0.41
C SER A 91 19.70 -4.93 1.72
N LYS A 92 18.79 -4.03 2.11
CA LYS A 92 18.88 -3.26 3.35
C LYS A 92 18.10 -3.87 4.50
N ASN A 93 17.30 -4.91 4.21
CA ASN A 93 16.35 -5.51 5.14
C ASN A 93 15.39 -4.46 5.74
N LEU A 94 14.94 -3.51 4.91
CA LEU A 94 14.12 -2.37 5.33
C LEU A 94 12.90 -2.19 4.41
N THR A 95 11.81 -1.71 5.01
CA THR A 95 10.60 -1.36 4.25
C THR A 95 10.70 0.07 3.72
N VAL A 96 10.35 0.25 2.46
CA VAL A 96 10.23 1.56 1.82
C VAL A 96 8.78 2.01 1.92
N LYS A 97 8.46 2.75 2.99
CA LYS A 97 7.12 3.26 3.25
C LYS A 97 6.61 4.14 2.11
N ASN A 98 5.30 4.13 1.88
CA ASN A 98 4.61 4.89 0.84
C ASN A 98 5.06 4.59 -0.59
N VAL A 99 5.89 3.56 -0.81
CA VAL A 99 6.23 3.05 -2.14
C VAL A 99 5.65 1.66 -2.25
N LEU A 100 4.67 1.47 -3.12
CA LEU A 100 3.99 0.18 -3.26
C LEU A 100 4.72 -0.72 -4.24
N ALA A 101 4.90 -1.99 -3.85
CA ALA A 101 5.42 -3.01 -4.75
C ALA A 101 4.36 -3.36 -5.81
N PRO A 102 4.65 -3.23 -7.12
CA PRO A 102 3.68 -3.49 -8.19
C PRO A 102 3.09 -4.91 -8.12
N GLN A 103 3.92 -5.88 -7.74
CA GLN A 103 3.56 -7.29 -7.61
C GLN A 103 2.49 -7.49 -6.53
N LYS A 104 2.65 -6.84 -5.37
CA LYS A 104 1.68 -6.88 -4.27
C LYS A 104 0.38 -6.20 -4.61
N VAL A 105 0.46 -5.06 -5.32
CA VAL A 105 -0.72 -4.35 -5.84
C VAL A 105 -1.50 -5.21 -6.84
N ALA A 106 -0.81 -6.01 -7.65
CA ALA A 106 -1.46 -6.95 -8.57
C ALA A 106 -2.07 -8.17 -7.85
N ALA A 107 -1.41 -8.66 -6.80
CA ALA A 107 -1.79 -9.87 -6.08
C ALA A 107 -2.90 -9.67 -5.03
N ILE A 108 -3.06 -8.45 -4.50
CA ILE A 108 -4.05 -8.20 -3.44
C ILE A 108 -5.47 -8.51 -3.90
N ASN A 109 -6.20 -9.24 -3.05
CA ASN A 109 -7.59 -9.63 -3.26
C ASN A 109 -8.50 -9.18 -2.10
N ILE A 110 -9.82 -9.33 -2.30
CA ILE A 110 -10.82 -8.88 -1.32
C ILE A 110 -10.78 -9.68 -0.01
N THR A 111 -10.38 -10.95 -0.04
CA THR A 111 -10.25 -11.76 1.18
C THR A 111 -9.14 -11.22 2.07
N GLN A 112 -7.98 -10.90 1.49
CA GLN A 112 -6.86 -10.30 2.22
C GLN A 112 -7.21 -8.91 2.76
N LEU A 113 -7.92 -8.09 1.97
CA LEU A 113 -8.36 -6.77 2.40
C LEU A 113 -9.37 -6.86 3.56
N ASN A 114 -10.33 -7.79 3.50
CA ASN A 114 -11.28 -8.03 4.59
C ASN A 114 -10.59 -8.56 5.86
N ASN A 115 -9.59 -9.43 5.71
CA ASN A 115 -8.82 -9.92 6.85
C ASN A 115 -8.03 -8.81 7.54
N LEU A 116 -7.60 -7.78 6.80
CA LEU A 116 -6.89 -6.63 7.35
C LEU A 116 -7.79 -5.72 8.19
N VAL A 117 -9.00 -5.40 7.70
CA VAL A 117 -9.95 -4.57 8.45
C VAL A 117 -10.64 -5.33 9.59
N GLY A 118 -10.69 -6.66 9.50
CA GLY A 118 -11.23 -7.53 10.53
C GLY A 118 -12.66 -8.01 10.25
N PRO A 119 -13.15 -8.98 11.04
CA PRO A 119 -14.49 -9.52 10.90
C PRO A 119 -15.55 -8.46 11.21
N GLY A 120 -16.65 -8.46 10.46
CA GLY A 120 -17.76 -7.50 10.64
C GLY A 120 -17.62 -6.21 9.82
N TYR A 121 -16.51 -6.03 9.09
CA TYR A 121 -16.33 -4.87 8.21
C TYR A 121 -16.37 -5.24 6.73
N GLY A 122 -16.89 -4.32 5.92
CA GLY A 122 -16.72 -4.30 4.47
C GLY A 122 -15.63 -3.31 4.09
N ALA A 123 -14.86 -3.66 3.06
CA ALA A 123 -13.78 -2.81 2.57
C ALA A 123 -13.80 -2.70 1.04
N TYR A 124 -13.45 -1.51 0.55
CA TYR A 124 -13.21 -1.25 -0.86
C TYR A 124 -11.96 -0.38 -1.00
N MET A 125 -11.02 -0.79 -1.83
CA MET A 125 -9.78 -0.05 -2.05
C MET A 125 -9.64 0.33 -3.51
N THR A 126 -9.14 1.54 -3.76
CA THR A 126 -8.74 2.01 -5.10
C THR A 126 -7.36 2.63 -5.06
N ILE A 127 -6.60 2.40 -6.13
CA ILE A 127 -5.30 3.04 -6.37
C ILE A 127 -5.43 3.76 -7.71
N THR A 128 -5.20 5.06 -7.69
CA THR A 128 -5.35 5.94 -8.86
C THR A 128 -4.10 6.76 -9.06
N LEU A 129 -3.67 6.94 -10.31
CA LEU A 129 -2.57 7.85 -10.62
C LEU A 129 -2.95 9.28 -10.24
N ALA A 130 -2.03 9.99 -9.58
CA ALA A 130 -2.18 11.41 -9.26
C ALA A 130 -1.69 12.22 -10.47
N ASN A 131 -2.54 12.35 -11.49
CA ASN A 131 -2.33 13.31 -12.58
C ASN A 131 -3.31 14.49 -12.42
N ASN A 132 -2.95 15.66 -12.93
CA ASN A 132 -3.71 16.91 -12.70
C ASN A 132 -5.08 16.97 -13.39
N THR A 133 -5.44 16.00 -14.23
CA THR A 133 -6.61 16.15 -15.12
C THR A 133 -7.48 14.91 -15.29
N ASN A 134 -7.03 13.68 -15.00
CA ASN A 134 -7.86 12.46 -15.13
C ASN A 134 -7.30 11.30 -14.31
N SER A 135 -7.78 11.09 -13.08
CA SER A 135 -7.29 10.01 -12.21
C SER A 135 -7.44 8.63 -12.88
N THR A 136 -6.35 8.09 -13.42
CA THR A 136 -6.37 6.77 -14.08
C THR A 136 -6.38 5.70 -13.00
N LEU A 137 -7.35 4.79 -13.06
CA LEU A 137 -7.42 3.66 -12.14
C LEU A 137 -6.27 2.68 -12.43
N ILE A 138 -5.41 2.44 -11.44
CA ILE A 138 -4.38 1.41 -11.48
C ILE A 138 -4.98 0.08 -11.02
N ARG A 139 -5.68 0.11 -9.88
CA ARG A 139 -6.27 -1.10 -9.27
C ARG A 139 -7.46 -0.74 -8.41
N SER A 140 -8.47 -1.59 -8.43
CA SER A 140 -9.55 -1.62 -7.42
C SER A 140 -9.65 -3.01 -6.80
N VAL A 141 -9.99 -3.07 -5.51
CA VAL A 141 -10.20 -4.32 -4.77
C VAL A 141 -11.50 -4.23 -3.99
N GLY A 142 -12.38 -5.21 -4.19
CA GLY A 142 -13.73 -5.23 -3.61
C GLY A 142 -14.73 -4.42 -4.43
N THR A 143 -15.91 -4.22 -3.84
CA THR A 143 -17.01 -3.47 -4.44
C THR A 143 -17.48 -2.41 -3.47
N TYR A 144 -17.60 -1.16 -3.92
CA TYR A 144 -18.12 -0.07 -3.12
C TYR A 144 -19.61 -0.29 -2.79
N ASN A 145 -19.97 -0.25 -1.51
CA ASN A 145 -21.36 -0.33 -1.08
C ASN A 145 -21.91 1.07 -0.78
N ASN A 146 -22.68 1.63 -1.71
CA ASN A 146 -23.30 2.94 -1.56
C ASN A 146 -24.48 2.97 -0.57
N SER A 147 -24.96 1.82 -0.12
CA SER A 147 -26.14 1.67 0.75
C SER A 147 -25.75 1.50 2.23
N ALA A 148 -24.45 1.45 2.55
CA ALA A 148 -23.98 1.40 3.93
C ALA A 148 -24.16 2.76 4.63
N GLN A 149 -24.64 2.74 5.89
CA GLN A 149 -24.97 3.96 6.62
C GLN A 149 -23.74 4.78 7.04
N ASN A 150 -22.65 4.12 7.42
CA ASN A 150 -21.41 4.76 7.87
C ASN A 150 -20.22 4.24 7.06
N ILE A 151 -19.66 5.08 6.20
CA ILE A 151 -18.50 4.76 5.38
C ILE A 151 -17.36 5.72 5.74
N VAL A 152 -16.27 5.17 6.25
CA VAL A 152 -15.03 5.90 6.46
C VAL A 152 -14.18 5.84 5.21
N ARG A 153 -13.64 6.99 4.80
CA ARG A 153 -12.74 7.11 3.66
C ARG A 153 -11.37 7.57 4.13
N MET A 154 -10.36 6.72 3.96
CA MET A 154 -8.97 7.01 4.24
C MET A 154 -8.17 7.17 2.94
N GLU A 155 -7.35 8.21 2.90
CA GLU A 155 -6.53 8.56 1.75
C GLU A 155 -5.05 8.60 2.13
N ARG A 156 -4.21 8.02 1.27
CA ARG A 156 -2.74 8.07 1.39
C ARG A 156 -2.12 8.39 0.05
N LEU A 157 -1.16 9.30 0.06
CA LEU A 157 -0.30 9.56 -1.10
C LEU A 157 0.81 8.50 -1.13
N ILE A 158 0.94 7.85 -2.27
CA ILE A 158 1.87 6.75 -2.48
C ILE A 158 2.59 6.91 -3.82
N SER A 159 3.69 6.21 -3.98
CA SER A 159 4.39 6.06 -5.26
C SER A 159 4.33 4.62 -5.70
N THR A 160 3.99 4.38 -6.96
CA THR A 160 3.96 3.02 -7.52
C THR A 160 4.34 3.03 -8.99
N SER A 161 4.55 1.84 -9.55
CA SER A 161 4.92 1.60 -10.95
C SER A 161 4.17 0.37 -11.43
N ASN A 162 4.15 0.13 -12.74
CA ASN A 162 3.54 -1.09 -13.28
C ASN A 162 4.49 -2.29 -13.16
N LEU A 163 5.79 -2.03 -13.27
CA LEU A 163 6.87 -3.01 -13.22
C LEU A 163 7.94 -2.55 -12.23
N GLU A 164 8.58 -3.51 -11.57
CA GLU A 164 9.53 -3.21 -10.49
C GLU A 164 10.96 -3.07 -11.00
N ILE A 165 11.64 -1.99 -10.62
CA ILE A 165 13.09 -1.85 -10.76
C ILE A 165 13.75 -2.50 -9.54
N VAL A 166 14.44 -3.61 -9.76
CA VAL A 166 15.14 -4.36 -8.70
C VAL A 166 16.60 -3.92 -8.53
N ALA A 167 17.19 -3.30 -9.55
CA ALA A 167 18.49 -2.66 -9.47
C ALA A 167 18.64 -1.56 -10.53
N SER A 168 19.48 -0.57 -10.28
CA SER A 168 19.69 0.54 -11.22
C SER A 168 21.04 1.20 -11.07
N LEU A 169 21.59 1.66 -12.19
CA LEU A 169 22.76 2.54 -12.29
C LEU A 169 22.35 3.91 -12.89
N GLU A 170 21.21 4.43 -12.47
CA GLU A 170 20.67 5.71 -12.96
C GLU A 170 21.57 6.89 -12.55
N GLY A 171 21.95 7.72 -13.52
CA GLY A 171 22.72 8.94 -13.31
C GLY A 171 24.21 8.77 -13.00
N LEU A 172 24.67 7.52 -12.83
CA LEU A 172 26.05 7.20 -12.45
C LEU A 172 27.00 7.03 -13.64
N ILE A 173 26.50 6.53 -14.78
CA ILE A 173 27.31 6.24 -15.95
C ILE A 173 27.41 7.49 -16.81
N ARG A 174 28.59 8.09 -16.82
CA ARG A 174 28.92 9.31 -17.55
C ARG A 174 30.34 9.22 -18.07
N ASP A 175 30.67 10.02 -19.07
CA ASP A 175 32.05 10.11 -19.53
C ASP A 175 32.99 10.61 -18.43
N THR A 176 34.07 9.87 -18.20
CA THR A 176 35.13 10.20 -17.25
C THR A 176 36.51 10.27 -17.92
N GLY A 177 36.58 10.31 -19.25
CA GLY A 177 37.85 10.35 -20.01
C GLY A 177 38.59 9.00 -20.08
N GLN A 178 38.10 7.95 -19.41
CA GLN A 178 38.63 6.58 -19.45
C GLN A 178 37.49 5.55 -19.34
N PRO A 179 37.62 4.35 -19.94
CA PRO A 179 36.65 3.28 -19.76
C PRO A 179 36.48 2.88 -18.30
N ARG A 180 35.23 2.68 -17.86
CA ARG A 180 34.91 2.31 -16.48
C ARG A 180 33.85 1.21 -16.45
N THR A 181 33.96 0.36 -15.43
CA THR A 181 32.94 -0.65 -15.10
C THR A 181 32.15 -0.18 -13.90
N TYR A 182 30.83 -0.21 -14.02
CA TYR A 182 29.86 0.09 -12.96
C TYR A 182 29.13 -1.19 -12.59
N THR A 183 28.88 -1.41 -11.31
CA THR A 183 28.23 -2.63 -10.83
C THR A 183 27.06 -2.30 -9.93
N THR A 184 25.99 -3.08 -10.05
CA THR A 184 24.86 -3.11 -9.11
C THR A 184 24.49 -4.55 -8.84
N THR A 185 23.85 -4.80 -7.70
CA THR A 185 23.37 -6.13 -7.35
C THR A 185 21.86 -6.16 -7.17
N PHE A 186 21.26 -7.32 -7.41
CA PHE A 186 19.87 -7.60 -7.04
C PHE A 186 19.70 -9.06 -6.63
N PRO A 187 18.97 -9.34 -5.54
CA PRO A 187 18.82 -10.70 -5.04
C PRO A 187 17.74 -11.47 -5.81
N THR A 188 17.99 -12.75 -6.10
CA THR A 188 16.98 -13.70 -6.61
C THR A 188 17.06 -15.05 -5.91
N ASN A 189 15.99 -15.84 -6.03
CA ASN A 189 15.94 -17.23 -5.62
C ASN A 189 15.13 -18.05 -6.66
N LYS A 190 14.95 -19.35 -6.43
CA LYS A 190 14.21 -20.26 -7.31
C LYS A 190 12.79 -19.79 -7.63
N ILE A 191 12.07 -19.28 -6.64
CA ILE A 191 10.66 -18.87 -6.76
C ILE A 191 10.56 -17.61 -7.63
N TYR A 192 11.41 -16.62 -7.35
CA TYR A 192 11.46 -15.36 -8.09
C TYR A 192 11.90 -15.55 -9.55
N VAL A 193 12.87 -16.42 -9.81
CA VAL A 193 13.30 -16.76 -11.20
C VAL A 193 12.22 -17.56 -11.95
N ALA A 194 11.38 -18.32 -11.24
CA ALA A 194 10.27 -19.04 -11.85
C ALA A 194 9.08 -18.13 -12.18
N ALA A 195 8.80 -17.15 -11.32
CA ALA A 195 7.66 -16.24 -11.43
C ALA A 195 7.89 -15.02 -12.34
N TYR A 196 9.15 -14.59 -12.50
CA TYR A 196 9.50 -13.35 -13.18
C TYR A 196 10.54 -13.53 -14.28
N ASP A 197 10.38 -12.74 -15.33
CA ASP A 197 11.41 -12.47 -16.32
C ASP A 197 12.15 -11.19 -15.94
N TYR A 198 13.48 -11.25 -15.97
CA TYR A 198 14.34 -10.10 -15.66
C TYR A 198 14.83 -9.48 -16.96
N TRP A 199 14.72 -8.16 -17.05
CA TRP A 199 15.09 -7.40 -18.24
C TRP A 199 16.14 -6.35 -17.89
N VAL A 200 17.10 -6.18 -18.78
CA VAL A 200 17.99 -5.01 -18.81
C VAL A 200 17.33 -3.97 -19.73
N LEU A 201 16.95 -2.85 -19.13
CA LEU A 201 16.49 -1.65 -19.83
C LEU A 201 17.62 -0.62 -19.81
N VAL A 202 18.12 -0.25 -20.98
CA VAL A 202 19.18 0.73 -21.15
C VAL A 202 18.62 1.99 -21.77
N ILE A 203 18.94 3.13 -21.19
CA ILE A 203 18.68 4.45 -21.76
C ILE A 203 20.03 5.05 -22.14
N ASN A 204 20.34 4.98 -23.42
CA ASN A 204 21.61 5.44 -23.96
C ASN A 204 21.50 6.90 -24.43
N ARG A 205 22.46 7.73 -24.01
CA ARG A 205 22.58 9.13 -24.40
C ARG A 205 23.98 9.37 -24.96
N GLY A 206 24.27 8.73 -26.10
CA GLY A 206 25.45 9.03 -26.92
C GLY A 206 26.61 8.04 -26.83
N TYR A 207 26.48 6.88 -26.19
CA TYR A 207 27.52 5.83 -26.30
C TYR A 207 27.38 5.07 -27.62
N ASN A 208 28.52 4.79 -28.25
CA ASN A 208 28.61 3.99 -29.48
C ASN A 208 28.78 2.49 -29.22
N SER A 209 29.08 2.11 -27.99
CA SER A 209 29.12 0.72 -27.55
C SER A 209 29.04 0.67 -26.03
N ALA A 210 28.51 -0.41 -25.48
CA ALA A 210 28.61 -0.78 -24.08
C ALA A 210 28.38 -2.27 -23.93
N THR A 211 29.05 -2.89 -22.97
CA THR A 211 28.78 -4.29 -22.60
C THR A 211 28.04 -4.32 -21.27
N ILE A 212 26.97 -5.10 -21.22
CA ILE A 212 26.24 -5.34 -19.96
C ILE A 212 26.19 -6.84 -19.72
N ASP A 213 26.77 -7.26 -18.60
CA ASP A 213 26.84 -8.66 -18.18
C ASP A 213 26.00 -8.88 -16.92
N ALA A 214 25.37 -10.04 -16.81
CA ALA A 214 24.72 -10.54 -15.61
C ALA A 214 25.48 -11.80 -15.14
N ASN A 215 26.03 -11.78 -13.93
CA ASN A 215 26.86 -12.86 -13.37
C ASN A 215 27.89 -13.40 -14.39
N THR A 216 28.68 -12.49 -14.97
CA THR A 216 29.70 -12.74 -16.01
C THR A 216 29.21 -13.17 -17.40
N ASN A 217 27.91 -13.36 -17.61
CA ASN A 217 27.33 -13.68 -18.91
C ASN A 217 26.83 -12.42 -19.61
N THR A 218 27.21 -12.21 -20.88
CA THR A 218 26.80 -11.04 -21.65
C THR A 218 25.31 -11.08 -22.00
N VAL A 219 24.59 -10.02 -21.61
CA VAL A 219 23.17 -9.82 -21.90
C VAL A 219 22.98 -8.79 -23.01
N VAL A 220 23.74 -7.69 -22.96
CA VAL A 220 23.77 -6.66 -24.00
C VAL A 220 25.17 -6.62 -24.58
N SER A 221 25.27 -6.94 -25.87
CA SER A 221 26.55 -6.92 -26.58
C SER A 221 26.91 -5.50 -27.01
N PRO A 222 28.21 -5.19 -27.20
CA PRO A 222 28.65 -3.90 -27.73
C PRO A 222 27.92 -3.45 -29.00
N SER A 223 27.56 -4.39 -29.88
CA SER A 223 26.86 -4.14 -31.14
C SER A 223 25.38 -3.77 -30.98
N ASP A 224 24.77 -4.09 -29.83
CA ASP A 224 23.38 -3.71 -29.54
C ASP A 224 23.26 -2.21 -29.19
N ILE A 225 24.38 -1.54 -28.93
CA ILE A 225 24.44 -0.13 -28.53
C ILE A 225 25.07 0.69 -29.64
N ASN A 226 24.45 1.83 -29.96
CA ASN A 226 24.93 2.81 -30.93
C ASN A 226 24.41 4.19 -30.48
N GLN A 227 25.11 5.29 -30.77
CA GLN A 227 24.67 6.66 -30.48
C GLN A 227 23.24 6.98 -30.95
N HIS A 228 22.77 6.33 -32.02
CA HIS A 228 21.42 6.53 -32.57
C HIS A 228 20.35 5.68 -31.88
N ILE A 229 20.75 4.67 -31.11
CA ILE A 229 19.84 3.80 -30.36
C ILE A 229 19.73 4.36 -28.95
N THR A 230 18.59 4.97 -28.65
CA THR A 230 18.33 5.62 -27.36
C THR A 230 17.85 4.66 -26.30
N THR A 231 17.27 3.52 -26.68
CA THR A 231 16.72 2.54 -25.75
C THR A 231 17.01 1.13 -26.22
N VAL A 232 17.59 0.32 -25.33
CA VAL A 232 17.81 -1.12 -25.56
C VAL A 232 17.09 -1.90 -24.47
N LYS A 233 16.43 -2.99 -24.88
CA LYS A 233 15.68 -3.88 -23.99
C LYS A 233 16.13 -5.31 -24.28
N LYS A 234 16.73 -5.97 -23.30
CA LYS A 234 17.14 -7.38 -23.45
C LYS A 234 16.72 -8.17 -22.22
N GLN A 235 16.09 -9.30 -22.44
CA GLN A 235 15.77 -10.23 -21.37
C GLN A 235 17.05 -10.94 -20.93
N ILE A 236 17.26 -11.04 -19.62
CA ILE A 236 18.32 -11.84 -19.02
C ILE A 236 17.90 -13.29 -19.11
N ASN A 237 18.76 -14.14 -19.67
CA ASN A 237 18.49 -15.58 -19.67
C ASN A 237 18.39 -16.08 -18.22
N PRO A 238 17.31 -16.78 -17.83
CA PRO A 238 17.15 -17.30 -16.47
C PRO A 238 18.32 -18.17 -15.99
N THR A 239 19.09 -18.80 -16.90
CA THR A 239 20.27 -19.60 -16.54
C THR A 239 21.46 -18.76 -16.08
N PHE A 240 21.48 -17.45 -16.37
CA PHE A 240 22.51 -16.53 -15.89
C PHE A 240 22.26 -16.10 -14.45
N LEU A 241 21.06 -16.31 -13.91
CA LEU A 241 20.66 -15.87 -12.59
C LEU A 241 20.80 -16.98 -11.55
N TYR A 242 21.11 -16.59 -10.32
CA TYR A 242 21.09 -17.50 -9.17
C TYR A 242 19.66 -17.90 -8.82
N ASN A 243 19.44 -19.21 -8.65
CA ASN A 243 18.11 -19.80 -8.45
C ASN A 243 18.07 -20.79 -7.28
N ALA A 244 18.87 -20.57 -6.24
CA ALA A 244 18.87 -21.36 -5.02
C ALA A 244 17.59 -21.15 -4.18
N THR A 245 17.43 -21.92 -3.09
CA THR A 245 16.30 -21.76 -2.15
C THR A 245 16.34 -20.41 -1.42
N ASN A 246 17.53 -20.03 -0.96
CA ASN A 246 17.76 -18.74 -0.32
C ASN A 246 18.06 -17.67 -1.38
N PHE A 247 17.83 -16.41 -1.04
CA PHE A 247 18.22 -15.30 -1.89
C PHE A 247 19.73 -15.22 -2.06
N GLN A 248 20.15 -14.98 -3.30
CA GLN A 248 21.53 -14.76 -3.69
C GLN A 248 21.62 -13.54 -4.59
N ASP A 249 22.63 -12.70 -4.35
CA ASP A 249 22.83 -11.48 -5.13
C ASP A 249 23.41 -11.80 -6.51
N ASN A 250 22.67 -11.39 -7.54
CA ASN A 250 23.19 -11.34 -8.90
C ASN A 250 23.91 -10.02 -9.09
N VAL A 251 25.03 -10.05 -9.81
CA VAL A 251 25.80 -8.87 -10.16
C VAL A 251 25.51 -8.50 -11.60
N VAL A 252 25.12 -7.24 -11.83
CA VAL A 252 25.06 -6.64 -13.17
C VAL A 252 26.21 -5.66 -13.31
N SER A 253 27.06 -5.90 -14.29
CA SER A 253 28.19 -5.04 -14.61
C SER A 253 27.98 -4.36 -15.96
N VAL A 254 28.16 -3.04 -15.99
CA VAL A 254 28.09 -2.22 -17.19
C VAL A 254 29.47 -1.66 -17.47
N ARG A 255 30.03 -2.02 -18.62
CA ARG A 255 31.32 -1.49 -19.08
C ARG A 255 31.09 -0.59 -20.28
N THR A 256 31.45 0.69 -20.13
CA THR A 256 31.37 1.68 -21.21
C THR A 256 32.76 2.14 -21.63
N PRO A 257 32.97 2.47 -22.92
CA PRO A 257 34.15 3.22 -23.35
C PRO A 257 34.10 4.65 -22.79
N SER A 258 35.17 5.41 -22.97
CA SER A 258 35.10 6.87 -22.82
C SER A 258 34.55 7.45 -24.12
N THR A 259 33.50 8.28 -24.01
CA THR A 259 32.89 8.96 -25.16
C THR A 259 32.44 10.34 -24.68
N PRO A 260 33.10 11.43 -25.11
CA PRO A 260 32.86 12.77 -24.59
C PRO A 260 31.38 13.18 -24.61
N GLY A 261 30.88 13.61 -23.45
CA GLY A 261 29.50 14.07 -23.29
C GLY A 261 28.44 12.96 -23.21
N SER A 262 28.83 11.68 -23.31
CA SER A 262 27.89 10.57 -23.27
C SER A 262 27.48 10.20 -21.85
N SER A 263 26.24 9.75 -21.71
CA SER A 263 25.73 9.18 -20.45
C SER A 263 24.79 8.00 -20.73
N MET A 264 24.60 7.16 -19.72
CA MET A 264 23.74 5.98 -19.83
C MET A 264 23.04 5.73 -18.50
N ASP A 265 21.79 5.28 -18.55
CA ASP A 265 21.15 4.67 -17.38
C ASP A 265 20.86 3.21 -17.70
N VAL A 266 21.10 2.35 -16.72
CA VAL A 266 20.79 0.91 -16.83
C VAL A 266 19.89 0.53 -15.67
N TYR A 267 18.78 -0.12 -15.99
CA TYR A 267 17.81 -0.62 -15.03
C TYR A 267 17.66 -2.13 -15.20
N VAL A 268 17.60 -2.84 -14.08
CA VAL A 268 17.16 -4.22 -14.04
C VAL A 268 15.70 -4.23 -13.61
N VAL A 269 14.85 -4.74 -14.48
CA VAL A 269 13.39 -4.73 -14.32
C VAL A 269 12.92 -6.16 -14.08
N ALA A 270 12.22 -6.40 -12.98
CA ALA A 270 11.51 -7.65 -12.73
C ALA A 270 10.07 -7.51 -13.26
N ALA A 271 9.74 -8.30 -14.28
CA ALA A 271 8.43 -8.30 -14.90
C ALA A 271 7.77 -9.68 -14.76
N PRO A 272 6.44 -9.77 -14.53
CA PRO A 272 5.73 -11.04 -14.54
C PRO A 272 6.09 -11.86 -15.76
N ARG A 273 6.29 -13.17 -15.58
CA ARG A 273 6.73 -14.03 -16.68
C ARG A 273 5.79 -13.94 -17.87
N GLY A 274 6.37 -13.75 -19.06
CA GLY A 274 5.62 -13.53 -20.31
C GLY A 274 5.24 -12.08 -20.59
N THR A 275 5.68 -11.11 -19.79
CA THR A 275 5.52 -9.68 -20.11
C THR A 275 6.21 -9.35 -21.44
N PRO A 276 5.51 -8.73 -22.40
CA PRO A 276 6.10 -8.42 -23.71
C PRO A 276 7.13 -7.29 -23.61
N ALA A 277 8.14 -7.32 -24.49
CA ALA A 277 9.21 -6.31 -24.53
C ALA A 277 8.71 -4.87 -24.78
N SER A 278 7.52 -4.70 -25.36
CA SER A 278 6.86 -3.39 -25.52
C SER A 278 6.64 -2.70 -24.17
N ASP A 279 6.30 -3.49 -23.15
CA ASP A 279 5.87 -3.00 -21.84
C ASP A 279 7.08 -2.71 -20.93
N ILE A 280 8.27 -3.18 -21.29
CA ILE A 280 9.52 -2.85 -20.63
C ILE A 280 9.97 -1.45 -21.09
N ASN A 281 9.48 -0.40 -20.46
CA ASN A 281 9.79 0.99 -20.82
C ASN A 281 9.78 1.89 -19.56
N LEU A 282 10.33 3.09 -19.68
CA LEU A 282 10.44 4.03 -18.55
C LEU A 282 9.09 4.39 -17.93
N ASP A 283 8.03 4.50 -18.73
CA ASP A 283 6.71 4.88 -18.24
C ASP A 283 6.10 3.82 -17.31
N ASN A 284 6.44 2.55 -17.55
CA ASN A 284 5.97 1.41 -16.76
C ASN A 284 6.87 1.10 -15.56
N VAL A 285 8.15 1.45 -15.59
CA VAL A 285 9.11 1.11 -14.52
C VAL A 285 9.39 2.27 -13.55
N LYS A 286 9.21 3.52 -13.98
CA LYS A 286 9.45 4.67 -13.09
C LYS A 286 8.30 4.81 -12.09
N LEU A 287 8.69 5.16 -10.86
CA LEU A 287 7.72 5.48 -9.81
C LEU A 287 6.94 6.72 -10.20
N ARG A 288 5.62 6.63 -10.07
CA ARG A 288 4.68 7.72 -10.31
C ARG A 288 3.87 7.95 -9.04
N ASN A 289 3.59 9.21 -8.77
CA ASN A 289 2.72 9.58 -7.68
C ASN A 289 1.30 9.06 -7.96
N ALA A 290 0.73 8.45 -6.95
CA ALA A 290 -0.59 7.87 -6.96
C ALA A 290 -1.25 8.07 -5.59
N LYS A 291 -2.53 7.78 -5.56
CA LYS A 291 -3.38 7.91 -4.39
C LYS A 291 -4.01 6.56 -4.11
N LEU A 292 -3.81 6.06 -2.90
CA LEU A 292 -4.56 4.93 -2.35
C LEU A 292 -5.72 5.47 -1.54
N VAL A 293 -6.93 5.04 -1.87
CA VAL A 293 -8.15 5.35 -1.13
C VAL A 293 -8.76 4.05 -0.63
N LEU A 294 -8.91 3.95 0.69
CA LEU A 294 -9.57 2.84 1.38
C LEU A 294 -10.91 3.32 1.93
N TYR A 295 -11.96 2.59 1.62
CA TYR A 295 -13.30 2.76 2.17
C TYR A 295 -13.58 1.59 3.11
N VAL A 296 -14.06 1.87 4.32
CA VAL A 296 -14.43 0.85 5.32
C VAL A 296 -15.81 1.17 5.88
N TRP A 297 -16.63 0.15 6.07
CA TRP A 297 -17.97 0.27 6.67
C TRP A 297 -18.31 -0.95 7.54
N THR A 298 -19.23 -0.81 8.48
CA THR A 298 -19.81 -1.95 9.22
C THR A 298 -20.75 -2.76 8.33
N ARG A 299 -20.67 -4.09 8.42
CA ARG A 299 -21.65 -4.99 7.79
C ARG A 299 -22.87 -5.23 8.66
#